data_AF-A0AA88HZQ3-F1
#
_entry.id   AF-A0AA88HZQ3-F1
#
_cell.length_a   1.000
_cell.length_b   1.000
_cell.length_c   1.000
_cell.angle_alpha   90.00
_cell.angle_beta   90.00
_cell.angle_gamma   90.00
#
_symmetry.space_group_name_H-M   'P 1'
#
loop_
_entity.id
_entity.type
_entity.pdbx_description
1 polymer ?
#
loop_
_entity_poly.entity_id
_entity_poly.type
_entity_poly.pdbx_seq_one_letter_code
_entity_poly.pdbx_strand_id
1 'polypeptide(L)'
;MAALESLCALAVSNQKFAELSLDFLVDMFNDEIEGVRLMAINSLTKIAAKIVLREDQVDTILGLMEDSSMDIRMGLHRMFGACTLSNKQCLRSLMRAMLRNLKRYPEDKRSVWQCLQQVGSRHPNQTYALLRIILGIHPFFDTKEEDVEDPAYICALILVFNAAQHNEKILEMLEDHQKRHYSYLRDTLPQLVPSLPVKGRREEVASAIPVSTQSPVFIANVLKRVSQTHDIRSLHTFADDLRKVAKLDSAYSSRGEWLAIVIDIEVQIRKIVEGRRWLSESITDQNEVPSQVDNINSLTLRLKYCFTGISPVEMKIVESLRLKCLGIMLASLVKGSDLSGLKSTEYYLNEAMRIARVEKDESLPRKEFVDLLVEELKHLSSPRPGAVVRILIPLLRMQRPLQLWIPNQ
;
A
#
# COMPACT_ATOMS: atom_id res chain seq x y z
N MET A 1 7.65 -33.96 6.73
CA MET A 1 7.44 -32.82 5.82
C MET A 1 7.94 -33.10 4.39
N ALA A 2 9.20 -33.47 4.16
CA ALA A 2 9.72 -33.76 2.79
C ALA A 2 8.94 -34.83 1.98
N ALA A 3 8.39 -35.85 2.65
CA ALA A 3 7.52 -36.84 2.00
C ALA A 3 6.21 -36.24 1.47
N LEU A 4 5.61 -35.33 2.25
CA LEU A 4 4.38 -34.60 1.90
C LEU A 4 4.60 -33.66 0.71
N GLU A 5 5.75 -32.97 0.68
CA GLU A 5 6.16 -32.13 -0.45
C GLU A 5 6.35 -32.95 -1.72
N SER A 6 6.99 -34.11 -1.61
CA SER A 6 7.20 -35.02 -2.74
C SER A 6 5.87 -35.59 -3.26
N LEU A 7 4.97 -35.97 -2.35
CA LEU A 7 3.60 -36.41 -2.68
C LEU A 7 2.84 -35.29 -3.41
N CYS A 8 2.89 -34.06 -2.90
CA CYS A 8 2.22 -32.91 -3.52
C CYS A 8 2.79 -32.62 -4.91
N ALA A 9 4.12 -32.62 -5.09
CA ALA A 9 4.77 -32.39 -6.38
C ALA A 9 4.32 -33.42 -7.44
N LEU A 10 4.19 -34.69 -7.05
CA LEU A 10 3.71 -35.74 -7.94
C LEU A 10 2.21 -35.59 -8.25
N ALA A 11 1.38 -35.27 -7.26
CA ALA A 11 -0.08 -35.05 -7.44
C ALA A 11 -0.39 -33.83 -8.31
N VAL A 12 0.39 -32.76 -8.18
CA VAL A 12 0.32 -31.58 -9.07
C VAL A 12 0.64 -31.94 -10.52
N SER A 13 1.40 -33.00 -10.77
CA SER A 13 1.73 -33.47 -12.13
C SER A 13 0.75 -34.52 -12.65
N ASN A 14 0.15 -35.36 -11.78
CA ASN A 14 -0.64 -36.53 -12.18
C ASN A 14 -2.03 -36.57 -11.55
N GLN A 15 -3.07 -36.53 -12.38
CA GLN A 15 -4.50 -36.58 -12.00
C GLN A 15 -4.86 -37.81 -11.16
N LYS A 16 -4.54 -39.02 -11.64
CA LYS A 16 -4.90 -40.26 -10.95
C LYS A 16 -4.22 -40.36 -9.59
N PHE A 17 -2.98 -39.87 -9.50
CA PHE A 17 -2.26 -39.84 -8.24
C PHE A 17 -2.85 -38.81 -7.26
N ALA A 18 -3.34 -37.67 -7.75
CA ALA A 18 -4.05 -36.69 -6.93
C ALA A 18 -5.32 -37.28 -6.29
N GLU A 19 -6.10 -38.07 -7.05
CA GLU A 19 -7.28 -38.76 -6.54
C GLU A 19 -6.92 -39.84 -5.50
N LEU A 20 -5.90 -40.65 -5.77
CA LEU A 20 -5.43 -41.69 -4.83
C LEU A 20 -4.82 -41.12 -3.54
N SER A 21 -4.24 -39.92 -3.61
CA SER A 21 -3.63 -39.26 -2.45
C SER A 21 -4.60 -38.45 -1.61
N LEU A 22 -5.83 -38.26 -2.08
CA LEU A 22 -6.83 -37.40 -1.43
C LEU A 22 -7.17 -37.86 -0.02
N ASP A 23 -7.53 -39.14 0.16
CA ASP A 23 -7.94 -39.64 1.48
C ASP A 23 -6.77 -39.54 2.49
N PHE A 24 -5.54 -39.86 2.06
CA PHE A 24 -4.35 -39.69 2.90
C PHE A 24 -4.09 -38.22 3.28
N LEU A 25 -4.32 -37.28 2.37
CA LEU A 25 -4.19 -35.85 2.67
C LEU A 25 -5.26 -35.40 3.67
N VAL A 26 -6.49 -35.89 3.54
CA VAL A 26 -7.59 -35.57 4.48
C VAL A 26 -7.29 -36.15 5.86
N ASP A 27 -6.76 -37.37 5.96
CA ASP A 27 -6.37 -37.97 7.24
C ASP A 27 -5.30 -37.14 7.97
N MET A 28 -4.34 -36.56 7.23
CA MET A 28 -3.29 -35.69 7.79
C MET A 28 -3.83 -34.37 8.37
N PHE A 29 -5.10 -34.02 8.13
CA PHE A 29 -5.70 -32.85 8.73
C PHE A 29 -5.99 -33.07 10.23
N ASN A 30 -6.05 -34.32 10.69
CA ASN A 30 -6.21 -34.65 12.11
C ASN A 30 -4.86 -34.95 12.81
N ASP A 31 -3.74 -34.64 12.16
CA ASP A 31 -2.41 -34.84 12.74
C ASP A 31 -2.17 -33.90 13.93
N GLU A 32 -1.46 -34.40 14.96
CA GLU A 32 -1.16 -33.65 16.18
C GLU A 32 -0.27 -32.43 15.89
N ILE A 33 0.59 -32.52 14.87
CA ILE A 33 1.55 -31.47 14.50
C ILE A 33 0.86 -30.45 13.59
N GLU A 34 0.72 -29.22 14.08
CA GLU A 34 0.11 -28.10 13.32
C GLU A 34 0.75 -27.89 11.95
N GLY A 35 2.09 -27.98 11.87
CA GLY A 35 2.81 -27.85 10.61
C GLY A 35 2.45 -28.92 9.57
N VAL A 36 2.11 -30.15 10.02
CA VAL A 36 1.66 -31.22 9.13
C VAL A 36 0.27 -30.91 8.60
N ARG A 37 -0.66 -30.51 9.48
CA ARG A 37 -2.01 -30.07 9.09
C ARG A 37 -1.97 -28.95 8.06
N LEU A 38 -1.19 -27.90 8.32
CA LEU A 38 -1.05 -26.76 7.43
C LEU A 38 -0.45 -27.14 6.06
N MET A 39 0.54 -28.05 6.05
CA MET A 39 1.11 -28.57 4.81
C MET A 39 0.11 -29.42 4.02
N ALA A 40 -0.71 -30.23 4.69
CA ALA A 40 -1.77 -31.00 4.04
C ALA A 40 -2.82 -30.06 3.40
N ILE A 41 -3.27 -29.03 4.12
CA ILE A 41 -4.20 -28.01 3.60
C ILE A 41 -3.65 -27.31 2.36
N ASN A 42 -2.39 -26.86 2.42
CA ASN A 42 -1.73 -26.22 1.28
C ASN A 42 -1.55 -27.18 0.09
N SER A 43 -1.26 -28.46 0.38
CA SER A 43 -1.10 -29.49 -0.65
C SER A 43 -2.41 -29.79 -1.36
N LEU A 44 -3.51 -29.94 -0.60
CA LEU A 44 -4.86 -30.15 -1.14
C LEU A 44 -5.30 -28.95 -1.98
N THR A 45 -5.03 -27.72 -1.50
CA THR A 45 -5.31 -26.49 -2.26
C THR A 45 -4.61 -26.46 -3.62
N LYS A 46 -3.35 -26.92 -3.70
CA LYS A 46 -2.59 -26.96 -4.97
C LYS A 46 -3.15 -27.96 -5.99
N ILE A 47 -3.77 -29.05 -5.52
CA ILE A 47 -4.34 -30.08 -6.38
C ILE A 47 -5.86 -29.94 -6.54
N ALA A 48 -6.47 -28.91 -5.96
CA ALA A 48 -7.93 -28.74 -5.86
C ALA A 48 -8.67 -28.83 -7.21
N ALA A 49 -8.05 -28.39 -8.30
CA ALA A 49 -8.63 -28.47 -9.66
C ALA A 49 -8.77 -29.91 -10.19
N LYS A 50 -8.10 -30.88 -9.55
CA LYS A 50 -8.02 -32.28 -9.95
C LYS A 50 -8.86 -33.20 -9.07
N ILE A 51 -9.48 -32.68 -8.02
CA ILE A 51 -10.16 -33.51 -7.04
C ILE A 51 -11.56 -32.99 -6.80
N VAL A 52 -12.43 -33.91 -6.39
CA VAL A 52 -13.80 -33.60 -5.98
C VAL A 52 -13.98 -34.13 -4.58
N LEU A 53 -14.35 -33.24 -3.65
CA LEU A 53 -14.55 -33.60 -2.26
C LEU A 53 -15.92 -34.28 -2.07
N ARG A 54 -15.89 -35.46 -1.46
CA ARG A 54 -17.08 -36.21 -1.03
C ARG A 54 -17.61 -35.69 0.31
N GLU A 55 -18.84 -36.04 0.63
CA GLU A 55 -19.54 -35.56 1.82
C GLU A 55 -18.83 -35.94 3.12
N ASP A 56 -18.35 -37.19 3.23
CA ASP A 56 -17.57 -37.69 4.37
C ASP A 56 -16.27 -36.90 4.59
N GLN A 57 -15.57 -36.58 3.50
CA GLN A 57 -14.34 -35.79 3.52
C GLN A 57 -14.62 -34.34 3.92
N VAL A 58 -15.68 -33.74 3.37
CA VAL A 58 -16.08 -32.37 3.72
C VAL A 58 -16.41 -32.27 5.20
N ASP A 59 -17.24 -33.18 5.73
CA ASP A 59 -17.62 -33.14 7.14
C ASP A 59 -16.41 -33.32 8.07
N THR A 60 -15.47 -34.19 7.70
CA THR A 60 -14.19 -34.36 8.41
C THR A 60 -13.40 -33.06 8.44
N ILE A 61 -13.20 -32.43 7.27
CA ILE A 61 -12.43 -31.18 7.16
C ILE A 61 -13.13 -30.03 7.90
N LEU A 62 -14.47 -29.97 7.86
CA LEU A 62 -15.24 -28.91 8.51
C LEU A 62 -15.11 -28.92 10.03
N GLY A 63 -14.76 -30.06 10.64
CA GLY A 63 -14.44 -30.15 12.07
C GLY A 63 -13.29 -29.24 12.50
N LEU A 64 -12.39 -28.89 11.57
CA LEU A 64 -11.20 -28.06 11.84
C LEU A 64 -11.43 -26.57 11.62
N MET A 65 -12.62 -26.15 11.17
CA MET A 65 -12.95 -24.72 11.06
C MET A 65 -13.05 -24.02 12.43
N GLU A 66 -13.04 -24.81 13.50
CA GLU A 66 -13.05 -24.36 14.90
C GLU A 66 -11.67 -24.47 15.57
N ASP A 67 -10.61 -24.75 14.81
CA ASP A 67 -9.22 -24.79 15.30
C ASP A 67 -8.81 -23.42 15.87
N SER A 68 -8.00 -23.43 16.94
CA SER A 68 -7.53 -22.21 17.58
C SER A 68 -6.55 -21.43 16.69
N SER A 69 -5.82 -22.10 15.81
CA SER A 69 -4.86 -21.49 14.88
C SER A 69 -5.57 -20.78 13.73
N MET A 70 -5.34 -19.46 13.65
CA MET A 70 -5.83 -18.62 12.55
C MET A 70 -5.27 -19.07 11.20
N ASP A 71 -4.02 -19.53 11.14
CA ASP A 71 -3.38 -19.97 9.91
C ASP A 71 -4.05 -21.21 9.32
N ILE A 72 -4.45 -22.15 10.18
CA ILE A 72 -5.23 -23.33 9.79
C ILE A 72 -6.59 -22.90 9.25
N ARG A 73 -7.35 -22.07 10.00
CA ARG A 73 -8.68 -21.61 9.55
C ARG A 73 -8.62 -20.87 8.22
N MET A 74 -7.69 -19.92 8.07
CA MET A 74 -7.48 -19.20 6.81
C MET A 74 -7.00 -20.11 5.67
N GLY A 75 -6.19 -21.13 5.99
CA GLY A 75 -5.80 -22.18 5.05
C GLY A 75 -7.02 -22.93 4.54
N LEU A 76 -7.92 -23.36 5.43
CA LEU A 76 -9.16 -24.06 5.09
C LEU A 76 -10.09 -23.21 4.22
N HIS A 77 -10.25 -21.92 4.52
CA HIS A 77 -11.05 -21.00 3.71
C HIS A 77 -10.52 -20.90 2.27
N ARG A 78 -9.19 -20.79 2.09
CA ARG A 78 -8.55 -20.79 0.77
C ARG A 78 -8.72 -22.13 0.05
N MET A 79 -8.57 -23.23 0.79
CA MET A 79 -8.71 -24.58 0.26
C MET A 79 -10.13 -24.85 -0.25
N PHE A 80 -11.16 -24.58 0.57
CA PHE A 80 -12.56 -24.74 0.16
C PHE A 80 -12.92 -23.83 -1.01
N GLY A 81 -12.40 -22.60 -1.05
CA GLY A 81 -12.56 -21.71 -2.20
C GLY A 81 -12.01 -22.30 -3.50
N ALA A 82 -10.94 -23.10 -3.44
CA ALA A 82 -10.33 -23.72 -4.61
C ALA A 82 -10.98 -25.07 -5.02
N CYS A 83 -11.57 -25.81 -4.09
CA CYS A 83 -12.05 -27.17 -4.29
C CYS A 83 -13.39 -27.26 -5.02
N THR A 84 -13.63 -28.42 -5.64
CA THR A 84 -14.93 -28.80 -6.19
C THR A 84 -15.66 -29.72 -5.21
N LEU A 85 -16.94 -29.45 -4.95
CA LEU A 85 -17.80 -30.23 -4.06
C LEU A 85 -18.67 -31.19 -4.87
N SER A 86 -18.76 -32.44 -4.40
CA SER A 86 -19.50 -33.51 -5.09
C SER A 86 -21.00 -33.25 -5.21
N ASN A 87 -21.63 -32.68 -4.19
CA ASN A 87 -23.09 -32.53 -4.13
C ASN A 87 -23.55 -31.24 -3.41
N LYS A 88 -24.85 -30.96 -3.48
CA LYS A 88 -25.45 -29.78 -2.81
C LYS A 88 -25.36 -29.86 -1.28
N GLN A 89 -25.36 -31.05 -0.69
CA GLN A 89 -25.30 -31.22 0.76
C GLN A 89 -23.94 -30.76 1.32
N CYS A 90 -22.84 -31.04 0.61
CA CYS A 90 -21.51 -30.51 0.90
C CYS A 90 -21.52 -28.97 0.97
N LEU A 91 -22.12 -28.30 -0.03
CA LEU A 91 -22.23 -26.84 -0.07
C LEU A 91 -23.04 -26.30 1.11
N ARG A 92 -24.13 -26.99 1.48
CA ARG A 92 -24.97 -26.63 2.62
C ARG A 92 -24.21 -26.77 3.95
N SER A 93 -23.46 -27.85 4.13
CA SER A 93 -22.63 -28.07 5.32
C SER A 93 -21.54 -27.01 5.42
N LEU A 94 -20.85 -26.71 4.31
CA LEU A 94 -19.82 -25.68 4.24
C LEU A 94 -20.39 -24.30 4.60
N MET A 95 -21.51 -23.89 4.00
CA MET A 95 -22.13 -22.59 4.30
C MET A 95 -22.49 -22.48 5.78
N ARG A 96 -23.13 -23.50 6.37
CA ARG A 96 -23.47 -23.50 7.80
C ARG A 96 -22.23 -23.42 8.68
N ALA A 97 -21.16 -24.13 8.31
CA ALA A 97 -19.91 -24.12 9.06
C ALA A 97 -19.24 -22.74 8.97
N MET A 98 -19.25 -22.08 7.81
CA MET A 98 -18.74 -20.72 7.63
C MET A 98 -19.49 -19.71 8.50
N LEU A 99 -20.83 -19.83 8.58
CA LEU A 99 -21.64 -18.99 9.45
C LEU A 99 -21.34 -19.23 10.94
N ARG A 100 -21.10 -20.48 11.35
CA ARG A 100 -20.67 -20.79 12.73
C ARG A 100 -19.27 -20.23 13.01
N ASN A 101 -18.34 -20.36 12.07
CA ASN A 101 -17.01 -19.79 12.18
C ASN A 101 -17.08 -18.27 12.36
N LEU A 102 -17.88 -17.54 11.58
CA LEU A 102 -18.03 -16.08 11.75
C LEU A 102 -18.64 -15.66 13.08
N LYS A 103 -19.55 -16.47 13.64
CA LYS A 103 -20.10 -16.22 14.98
C LYS A 103 -19.04 -16.36 16.07
N ARG A 104 -18.09 -17.28 15.89
CA ARG A 104 -17.02 -17.58 16.85
C ARG A 104 -15.78 -16.70 16.66
N TYR A 105 -15.44 -16.38 15.41
CA TYR A 105 -14.26 -15.63 14.98
C TYR A 105 -14.66 -14.52 13.98
N PRO A 106 -15.21 -13.38 14.47
CA PRO A 106 -15.62 -12.27 13.62
C PRO A 106 -14.47 -11.66 12.78
N GLU A 107 -13.22 -11.82 13.22
CA GLU A 107 -12.01 -11.39 12.51
C GLU A 107 -11.81 -12.13 11.16
N ASP A 108 -12.36 -13.35 11.03
CA ASP A 108 -12.21 -14.17 9.83
C ASP A 108 -13.12 -13.69 8.66
N LYS A 109 -13.97 -12.68 8.90
CA LYS A 109 -14.96 -12.10 7.98
C LYS A 109 -14.48 -11.97 6.53
N ARG A 110 -13.32 -11.35 6.31
CA ARG A 110 -12.78 -11.14 4.95
C ARG A 110 -12.46 -12.46 4.24
N SER A 111 -11.87 -13.41 4.97
CA SER A 111 -11.45 -14.69 4.40
C SER A 111 -12.65 -15.59 4.08
N VAL A 112 -13.68 -15.58 4.94
CA VAL A 112 -14.94 -16.29 4.70
C VAL A 112 -15.66 -15.73 3.47
N TRP A 113 -15.72 -14.40 3.34
CA TRP A 113 -16.32 -13.75 2.18
C TRP A 113 -15.60 -14.11 0.87
N GLN A 114 -14.27 -14.11 0.85
CA GLN A 114 -13.49 -14.53 -0.31
C GLN A 114 -13.69 -16.02 -0.62
N CYS A 115 -13.79 -16.87 0.40
CA CYS A 115 -14.12 -18.28 0.21
C CYS A 115 -15.50 -18.42 -0.46
N LEU A 116 -16.55 -17.81 0.08
CA LEU A 116 -17.91 -17.90 -0.46
C LEU A 116 -18.04 -17.31 -1.87
N GLN A 117 -17.29 -16.25 -2.18
CA GLN A 117 -17.16 -15.73 -3.54
C GLN A 117 -16.65 -16.81 -4.50
N GLN A 118 -15.55 -17.48 -4.13
CA GLN A 118 -14.92 -18.52 -4.94
C GLN A 118 -15.75 -19.80 -5.02
N VAL A 119 -16.44 -20.17 -3.95
CA VAL A 119 -17.34 -21.32 -3.92
C VAL A 119 -18.58 -21.06 -4.77
N GLY A 120 -19.17 -19.86 -4.69
CA GLY A 120 -20.34 -19.49 -5.50
C GLY A 120 -20.07 -19.58 -6.99
N SER A 121 -18.95 -19.00 -7.43
CA SER A 121 -18.53 -19.06 -8.84
C SER A 121 -18.24 -20.48 -9.34
N ARG A 122 -17.70 -21.37 -8.50
CA ARG A 122 -17.44 -22.78 -8.86
C ARG A 122 -18.67 -23.68 -8.83
N HIS A 123 -19.66 -23.37 -8.01
CA HIS A 123 -20.82 -24.25 -7.77
C HIS A 123 -22.17 -23.59 -8.10
N PRO A 124 -22.36 -23.06 -9.32
CA PRO A 124 -23.57 -22.31 -9.66
C PRO A 124 -24.82 -23.20 -9.66
N ASN A 125 -24.70 -24.47 -10.07
CA ASN A 125 -25.82 -25.39 -10.12
C ASN A 125 -26.25 -25.88 -8.73
N GLN A 126 -25.30 -26.20 -7.86
CA GLN A 126 -25.56 -26.59 -6.47
C GLN A 126 -26.15 -25.40 -5.69
N THR A 127 -25.63 -24.19 -5.92
CA THR A 127 -26.17 -22.95 -5.32
C THR A 127 -27.60 -22.71 -5.76
N TYR A 128 -27.90 -22.84 -7.05
CA TYR A 128 -29.28 -22.72 -7.55
C TYR A 128 -30.23 -23.74 -6.91
N ALA A 129 -29.80 -25.01 -6.76
CA ALA A 129 -30.60 -26.05 -6.11
C ALA A 129 -30.90 -25.77 -4.62
N LEU A 130 -30.11 -24.91 -3.98
CA LEU A 130 -30.28 -24.49 -2.58
C LEU A 130 -30.77 -23.05 -2.43
N LEU A 131 -31.03 -22.33 -3.53
CA LEU A 131 -31.25 -20.88 -3.52
C LEU A 131 -32.31 -20.44 -2.51
N ARG A 132 -33.47 -21.11 -2.50
CA ARG A 132 -34.56 -20.83 -1.57
C ARG A 132 -34.18 -21.08 -0.11
N ILE A 133 -33.35 -22.09 0.15
CA ILE A 133 -32.87 -22.41 1.50
C ILE A 133 -31.83 -21.38 1.95
N ILE A 134 -30.95 -20.94 1.03
CA ILE A 134 -29.88 -19.97 1.28
C ILE A 134 -30.45 -18.59 1.59
N LEU A 135 -31.45 -18.15 0.82
CA LEU A 135 -32.09 -16.84 0.97
C LEU A 135 -33.30 -16.85 1.90
N GLY A 136 -33.66 -18.00 2.47
CA GLY A 136 -34.81 -18.13 3.37
C GLY A 136 -36.18 -17.97 2.70
N ILE A 137 -36.27 -18.00 1.36
CA ILE A 137 -37.50 -17.74 0.60
C ILE A 137 -38.54 -18.82 0.88
N HIS A 138 -39.69 -18.43 1.44
CA HIS A 138 -40.82 -19.33 1.67
C HIS A 138 -41.72 -19.42 0.40
N PRO A 139 -42.19 -20.62 -0.01
CA PRO A 139 -42.96 -20.76 -1.26
C PRO A 139 -44.30 -20.00 -1.33
N PHE A 140 -44.87 -19.65 -0.18
CA PHE A 140 -46.22 -19.09 -0.08
C PHE A 140 -46.32 -17.78 0.72
N PHE A 141 -45.26 -17.40 1.44
CA PHE A 141 -45.29 -16.25 2.33
C PHE A 141 -44.15 -15.32 1.99
N ASP A 142 -44.45 -14.03 1.93
CA ASP A 142 -43.41 -13.02 1.88
C ASP A 142 -42.65 -13.04 3.21
N THR A 143 -41.39 -13.45 3.15
CA THR A 143 -40.50 -13.40 4.30
C THR A 143 -40.08 -11.96 4.55
N LYS A 144 -39.93 -11.61 5.83
CA LYS A 144 -39.42 -10.29 6.21
C LYS A 144 -38.07 -10.04 5.51
N GLU A 145 -37.91 -8.85 4.93
CA GLU A 145 -36.64 -8.41 4.32
C GLU A 145 -35.53 -8.46 5.39
N GLU A 146 -34.49 -9.23 5.11
CA GLU A 146 -33.31 -9.37 5.97
C GLU A 146 -32.44 -8.11 5.91
N ASP A 147 -31.73 -7.83 7.00
CA ASP A 147 -30.86 -6.67 7.11
C ASP A 147 -29.57 -6.86 6.29
N VAL A 148 -29.26 -5.89 5.42
CA VAL A 148 -28.02 -5.87 4.62
C VAL A 148 -26.76 -5.70 5.45
N GLU A 149 -26.88 -5.37 6.73
CA GLU A 149 -25.77 -5.31 7.68
C GLU A 149 -25.51 -6.67 8.38
N ASP A 150 -26.45 -7.62 8.33
CA ASP A 150 -26.28 -8.94 8.94
C ASP A 150 -25.16 -9.73 8.22
N PRO A 151 -24.08 -10.12 8.93
CA PRO A 151 -22.99 -10.89 8.33
C PRO A 151 -23.44 -12.21 7.68
N ALA A 152 -24.46 -12.86 8.24
CA ALA A 152 -24.93 -14.13 7.68
C ALA A 152 -25.67 -13.93 6.36
N TYR A 153 -26.52 -12.92 6.27
CA TYR A 153 -27.18 -12.54 5.03
C TYR A 153 -26.20 -12.04 3.96
N ILE A 154 -25.21 -11.22 4.31
CA ILE A 154 -24.15 -10.81 3.35
C ILE A 154 -23.42 -12.04 2.79
N CYS A 155 -23.11 -13.04 3.62
CA CYS A 155 -22.48 -14.28 3.17
C CYS A 155 -23.36 -15.03 2.15
N ALA A 156 -24.66 -15.11 2.41
CA ALA A 156 -25.63 -15.71 1.48
C ALA A 156 -25.68 -14.95 0.14
N LEU A 157 -25.73 -13.62 0.18
CA LEU A 157 -25.76 -12.78 -1.02
C LEU A 157 -24.46 -12.88 -1.84
N ILE A 158 -23.30 -12.85 -1.19
CA ILE A 158 -22.00 -13.04 -1.89
C ILE A 158 -21.97 -14.38 -2.62
N LEU A 159 -22.37 -15.47 -1.95
CA LEU A 159 -22.43 -16.80 -2.57
C LEU A 159 -23.38 -16.81 -3.78
N VAL A 160 -24.59 -16.28 -3.62
CA VAL A 160 -25.64 -16.28 -4.65
C VAL A 160 -25.25 -15.41 -5.85
N PHE A 161 -24.73 -14.21 -5.65
CA PHE A 161 -24.37 -13.31 -6.76
C PHE A 161 -23.17 -13.83 -7.55
N ASN A 162 -22.19 -14.47 -6.90
CA ASN A 162 -21.09 -15.11 -7.61
C ASN A 162 -21.54 -16.35 -8.39
N ALA A 163 -22.52 -17.10 -7.88
CA ALA A 163 -23.15 -18.18 -8.63
C ALA A 163 -23.97 -17.67 -9.82
N ALA A 164 -24.68 -16.54 -9.64
CA ALA A 164 -25.51 -15.93 -10.68
C ALA A 164 -24.71 -15.47 -11.91
N GLN A 165 -23.41 -15.20 -11.76
CA GLN A 165 -22.51 -14.92 -12.88
C GLN A 165 -22.46 -16.06 -13.91
N HIS A 166 -22.65 -17.31 -13.46
CA HIS A 166 -22.56 -18.50 -14.30
C HIS A 166 -23.90 -19.23 -14.47
N ASN A 167 -24.98 -18.75 -13.85
CA ASN A 167 -26.32 -19.31 -13.98
C ASN A 167 -27.39 -18.21 -13.89
N GLU A 168 -27.84 -17.75 -15.05
CA GLU A 168 -28.80 -16.64 -15.18
C GLU A 168 -30.15 -16.93 -14.51
N LYS A 169 -30.54 -18.20 -14.37
CA LYS A 169 -31.79 -18.59 -13.69
C LYS A 169 -31.81 -18.14 -12.24
N ILE A 170 -30.65 -17.97 -11.61
CA ILE A 170 -30.58 -17.42 -10.24
C ILE A 170 -31.14 -16.01 -10.23
N LEU A 171 -30.81 -15.16 -11.21
CA LEU A 171 -31.26 -13.77 -11.29
C LEU A 171 -32.78 -13.65 -11.47
N GLU A 172 -33.36 -14.55 -12.27
CA GLU A 172 -34.81 -14.59 -12.51
C GLU A 172 -35.60 -14.94 -11.24
N MET A 173 -34.97 -15.71 -10.35
CA MET A 173 -35.57 -16.15 -9.09
C MET A 173 -35.36 -15.17 -7.94
N LEU A 174 -34.61 -14.07 -8.15
CA LEU A 174 -34.41 -13.05 -7.13
C LEU A 174 -35.62 -12.13 -7.00
N GLU A 175 -36.01 -11.86 -5.78
CA GLU A 175 -37.00 -10.86 -5.43
C GLU A 175 -36.43 -9.44 -5.61
N ASP A 176 -37.30 -8.44 -5.70
CA ASP A 176 -36.88 -7.07 -6.02
C ASP A 176 -36.00 -6.46 -4.91
N HIS A 177 -36.24 -6.82 -3.65
CA HIS A 177 -35.40 -6.38 -2.55
C HIS A 177 -33.95 -6.92 -2.68
N GLN A 178 -33.78 -8.17 -3.11
CA GLN A 178 -32.46 -8.78 -3.35
C GLN A 178 -31.72 -8.09 -4.49
N LYS A 179 -32.43 -7.60 -5.52
CA LYS A 179 -31.83 -6.80 -6.61
C LYS A 179 -31.40 -5.42 -6.13
N ARG A 180 -32.11 -4.80 -5.18
CA ARG A 180 -31.65 -3.57 -4.51
C ARG A 180 -30.41 -3.84 -3.67
N HIS A 181 -30.40 -4.92 -2.89
CA HIS A 181 -29.26 -5.33 -2.08
C HIS A 181 -28.03 -5.65 -2.93
N TYR A 182 -28.22 -6.25 -4.11
CA TYR A 182 -27.17 -6.42 -5.11
C TYR A 182 -26.51 -5.08 -5.48
N SER A 183 -27.31 -4.06 -5.78
CA SER A 183 -26.80 -2.73 -6.18
C SER A 183 -25.97 -2.12 -5.05
N TYR A 184 -26.47 -2.16 -3.82
CA TYR A 184 -25.75 -1.68 -2.64
C TYR A 184 -24.44 -2.43 -2.39
N LEU A 185 -24.45 -3.77 -2.44
CA LEU A 185 -23.24 -4.58 -2.22
C LEU A 185 -22.24 -4.45 -3.39
N ARG A 186 -22.71 -4.18 -4.60
CA ARG A 186 -21.84 -3.94 -5.75
C ARG A 186 -21.05 -2.63 -5.59
N ASP A 187 -21.69 -1.60 -5.04
CA ASP A 187 -21.05 -0.30 -4.81
C ASP A 187 -20.12 -0.33 -3.59
N THR A 188 -20.49 -1.07 -2.53
CA THR A 188 -19.71 -1.13 -1.27
C THR A 188 -18.62 -2.20 -1.28
N LEU A 189 -18.80 -3.33 -1.98
CA LEU A 189 -17.89 -4.47 -2.02
C LEU A 189 -17.59 -4.94 -3.46
N PRO A 190 -17.06 -4.06 -4.34
CA PRO A 190 -16.89 -4.36 -5.76
C PRO A 190 -15.91 -5.50 -6.04
N GLN A 191 -14.98 -5.78 -5.13
CA GLN A 191 -14.03 -6.90 -5.24
C GLN A 191 -14.65 -8.27 -4.90
N LEU A 192 -15.80 -8.31 -4.22
CA LEU A 192 -16.47 -9.55 -3.79
C LEU A 192 -17.74 -9.84 -4.61
N VAL A 193 -18.38 -8.81 -5.15
CA VAL A 193 -19.65 -8.94 -5.89
C VAL A 193 -19.43 -8.64 -7.38
N PRO A 194 -19.72 -9.60 -8.28
CA PRO A 194 -19.48 -9.44 -9.71
C PRO A 194 -20.48 -8.48 -10.36
N SER A 195 -20.15 -8.00 -11.57
CA SER A 195 -21.10 -7.25 -12.39
C SER A 195 -22.07 -8.20 -13.07
N LEU A 196 -23.37 -8.06 -12.78
CA LEU A 196 -24.44 -8.93 -13.27
C LEU A 196 -25.40 -8.11 -14.15
N PRO A 197 -26.03 -8.72 -15.17
CA PRO A 197 -26.98 -8.07 -16.06
C PRO A 197 -28.36 -7.93 -15.39
N VAL A 198 -28.43 -7.27 -14.23
CA VAL A 198 -29.69 -7.04 -13.51
C VAL A 198 -30.47 -5.93 -14.21
N LYS A 199 -31.62 -6.28 -14.83
CA LYS A 199 -32.55 -5.31 -15.44
C LYS A 199 -33.01 -4.31 -14.38
N GLY A 200 -32.78 -3.02 -14.62
CA GLY A 200 -33.03 -1.92 -13.67
C GLY A 200 -31.81 -1.03 -13.41
N ARG A 201 -30.62 -1.46 -13.84
CA ARG A 201 -29.42 -0.62 -13.86
C ARG A 201 -29.56 0.43 -14.97
N ARG A 202 -29.53 1.72 -14.62
CA ARG A 202 -29.07 2.75 -15.57
C ARG A 202 -27.67 2.32 -15.98
N GLU A 203 -27.48 2.04 -17.26
CA GLU A 203 -26.19 1.66 -17.83
C GLU A 203 -25.18 2.81 -17.68
N GLU A 204 -24.62 2.98 -16.50
CA GLU A 204 -23.33 3.62 -16.35
C GLU A 204 -22.27 2.54 -16.51
N VAL A 205 -21.62 2.63 -17.66
CA VAL A 205 -20.52 1.84 -18.17
C VAL A 205 -19.44 1.70 -17.08
N ALA A 206 -19.55 0.64 -16.28
CA ALA A 206 -18.51 0.20 -15.37
C ALA A 206 -17.45 -0.61 -16.16
N SER A 207 -16.90 -0.01 -17.22
CA SER A 207 -15.59 -0.43 -17.70
C SER A 207 -14.58 0.21 -16.76
N ALA A 208 -13.84 -0.61 -16.02
CA ALA A 208 -12.67 -0.23 -15.25
C ALA A 208 -11.56 0.26 -16.19
N ILE A 209 -11.77 1.43 -16.81
CA ILE A 209 -10.71 2.24 -17.35
C ILE A 209 -10.10 2.92 -16.12
N PRO A 210 -8.78 2.79 -15.85
CA PRO A 210 -8.16 3.60 -14.83
C PRO A 210 -8.48 5.04 -15.20
N VAL A 211 -9.25 5.74 -14.35
CA VAL A 211 -9.48 7.17 -14.50
C VAL A 211 -8.10 7.77 -14.70
N SER A 212 -7.81 8.26 -15.90
CA SER A 212 -6.58 8.97 -16.18
C SER A 212 -6.63 10.20 -15.30
N THR A 213 -6.06 10.10 -14.10
CA THR A 213 -6.00 11.23 -13.19
C THR A 213 -5.14 12.27 -13.90
N GLN A 214 -5.57 13.53 -13.90
CA GLN A 214 -4.73 14.62 -14.39
C GLN A 214 -3.58 14.94 -13.41
N SER A 215 -3.40 14.12 -12.36
CA SER A 215 -2.36 14.18 -11.34
C SER A 215 -0.93 14.33 -11.90
N PRO A 216 -0.44 13.55 -12.88
CA PRO A 216 0.90 13.74 -13.43
C PRO A 216 1.06 15.10 -14.12
N VAL A 217 0.04 15.55 -14.86
CA VAL A 217 0.05 16.86 -15.53
C VAL A 217 0.05 17.99 -14.49
N PHE A 218 -0.77 17.86 -13.45
CA PHE A 218 -0.82 18.79 -12.33
C PHE A 218 0.54 18.87 -11.61
N ILE A 219 1.12 17.72 -11.25
CA ILE A 219 2.43 17.64 -10.57
C ILE A 219 3.50 18.31 -11.46
N ALA A 220 3.58 17.98 -12.75
CA ALA A 220 4.54 18.60 -13.66
C ALA A 220 4.38 20.13 -13.73
N ASN A 221 3.13 20.63 -13.75
CA ASN A 221 2.85 22.06 -13.72
C ASN A 221 3.29 22.73 -12.40
N VAL A 222 3.08 22.06 -11.26
CA VAL A 222 3.55 22.55 -9.96
C VAL A 222 5.08 22.60 -9.92
N LEU A 223 5.77 21.54 -10.36
CA LEU A 223 7.23 21.50 -10.40
C LEU A 223 7.82 22.63 -11.27
N LYS A 224 7.20 22.90 -12.42
CA LYS A 224 7.59 24.03 -13.28
C LYS A 224 7.45 25.36 -12.55
N ARG A 225 6.35 25.60 -11.82
CA ARG A 225 6.15 26.84 -11.05
C ARG A 225 7.11 26.96 -9.87
N VAL A 226 7.41 25.85 -9.18
CA VAL A 226 8.42 25.81 -8.10
C VAL A 226 9.80 26.23 -8.61
N SER A 227 10.18 25.79 -9.82
CA SER A 227 11.46 26.17 -10.43
C SER A 227 11.56 27.64 -10.87
N GLN A 228 10.46 28.39 -10.81
CA GLN A 228 10.37 29.79 -11.25
C GLN A 228 10.09 30.77 -10.11
N THR A 229 9.66 30.30 -8.95
CA THR A 229 9.28 31.16 -7.83
C THR A 229 10.37 31.26 -6.75
N HIS A 230 10.47 32.45 -6.18
CA HIS A 230 11.26 32.71 -4.98
C HIS A 230 10.40 32.87 -3.73
N ASP A 231 9.09 33.08 -3.90
CA ASP A 231 8.17 33.41 -2.82
C ASP A 231 7.85 32.19 -1.93
N ILE A 232 8.12 32.33 -0.63
CA ILE A 232 7.86 31.32 0.40
C ILE A 232 6.37 30.99 0.49
N ARG A 233 5.46 31.97 0.32
CA ARG A 233 4.01 31.72 0.44
C ARG A 233 3.52 30.81 -0.68
N SER A 234 3.93 31.11 -1.92
CA SER A 234 3.65 30.27 -3.07
C SER A 234 4.16 28.85 -2.91
N LEU A 235 5.37 28.67 -2.37
CA LEU A 235 5.94 27.36 -2.09
C LEU A 235 5.11 26.56 -1.07
N HIS A 236 4.62 27.20 0.00
CA HIS A 236 3.70 26.55 0.96
C HIS A 236 2.43 26.06 0.27
N THR A 237 1.81 26.91 -0.58
CA THR A 237 0.61 26.53 -1.32
C THR A 237 0.87 25.32 -2.23
N PHE A 238 2.01 25.29 -2.92
CA PHE A 238 2.38 24.15 -3.76
C PHE A 238 2.59 22.87 -2.97
N ALA A 239 3.22 22.93 -1.79
CA ALA A 239 3.37 21.78 -0.91
C ALA A 239 1.99 21.25 -0.43
N ASP A 240 1.08 22.15 -0.04
CA ASP A 240 -0.27 21.77 0.38
C ASP A 240 -1.07 21.12 -0.74
N ASP A 241 -0.97 21.63 -1.96
CA ASP A 241 -1.66 21.05 -3.11
C ASP A 241 -1.10 19.67 -3.46
N LEU A 242 0.22 19.45 -3.36
CA LEU A 242 0.83 18.13 -3.54
C LEU A 242 0.39 17.13 -2.46
N ARG A 243 0.23 17.57 -1.20
CA ARG A 243 -0.34 16.73 -0.14
C ARG A 243 -1.82 16.39 -0.39
N LYS A 244 -2.59 17.30 -0.99
CA LYS A 244 -3.98 16.99 -1.39
C LYS A 244 -4.00 15.92 -2.47
N VAL A 245 -3.14 16.04 -3.50
CA VAL A 245 -2.98 14.98 -4.51
C VAL A 245 -2.59 13.67 -3.84
N ALA A 246 -1.68 13.70 -2.87
CA ALA A 246 -1.24 12.50 -2.17
C ALA A 246 -2.35 11.78 -1.38
N LYS A 247 -3.35 12.54 -0.90
CA LYS A 247 -4.52 12.01 -0.19
C LYS A 247 -5.61 11.50 -1.13
N LEU A 248 -5.76 12.12 -2.29
CA LEU A 248 -6.86 11.86 -3.23
C LEU A 248 -6.52 10.78 -4.27
N ASP A 249 -5.24 10.64 -4.63
CA ASP A 249 -4.78 9.72 -5.66
C ASP A 249 -3.79 8.72 -5.07
N SER A 250 -4.26 7.48 -4.85
CA SER A 250 -3.45 6.42 -4.25
C SER A 250 -2.22 6.05 -5.08
N ALA A 251 -2.26 6.22 -6.40
CA ALA A 251 -1.14 5.93 -7.29
C ALA A 251 -0.01 6.96 -7.15
N TYR A 252 -0.35 8.23 -6.85
CA TYR A 252 0.60 9.32 -6.66
C TYR A 252 0.81 9.71 -5.19
N SER A 253 0.29 8.92 -4.24
CA SER A 253 0.36 9.19 -2.81
C SER A 253 1.79 9.46 -2.32
N SER A 254 2.68 8.48 -2.53
CA SER A 254 4.08 8.59 -2.13
C SER A 254 4.81 9.73 -2.84
N ARG A 255 4.50 9.96 -4.13
CA ARG A 255 5.18 11.00 -4.93
C ARG A 255 4.79 12.41 -4.49
N GLY A 256 3.49 12.65 -4.26
CA GLY A 256 2.99 13.94 -3.78
C GLY A 256 3.54 14.29 -2.41
N GLU A 257 3.57 13.32 -1.48
CA GLU A 257 4.13 13.51 -0.14
C GLU A 257 5.64 13.79 -0.19
N TRP A 258 6.40 13.04 -0.99
CA TRP A 258 7.85 13.24 -1.14
C TRP A 258 8.17 14.66 -1.64
N LEU A 259 7.48 15.12 -2.70
CA LEU A 259 7.67 16.45 -3.27
C LEU A 259 7.29 17.56 -2.28
N ALA A 260 6.21 17.37 -1.52
CA ALA A 260 5.79 18.33 -0.50
C ALA A 260 6.85 18.50 0.59
N ILE A 261 7.42 17.40 1.11
CA ILE A 261 8.47 17.44 2.14
C ILE A 261 9.72 18.15 1.61
N VAL A 262 10.12 17.90 0.35
CA VAL A 262 11.26 18.58 -0.28
C VAL A 262 11.04 20.10 -0.32
N ILE A 263 9.83 20.55 -0.69
CA ILE A 263 9.47 21.97 -0.70
C ILE A 263 9.45 22.54 0.73
N ASP A 264 8.92 21.82 1.72
CA ASP A 264 8.89 22.27 3.11
C ASP A 264 10.29 22.52 3.66
N ILE A 265 11.23 21.61 3.38
CA ILE A 265 12.63 21.74 3.80
C ILE A 265 13.23 23.01 3.21
N GLU A 266 13.09 23.22 1.90
CA GLU A 266 13.59 24.43 1.23
C GLU A 266 12.97 25.70 1.83
N VAL A 267 11.67 25.67 2.13
CA VAL A 267 10.98 26.78 2.78
C VAL A 267 11.51 27.05 4.19
N GLN A 268 11.74 26.00 5.00
CA GLN A 268 12.34 26.16 6.34
C GLN A 268 13.75 26.75 6.24
N ILE A 269 14.59 26.28 5.31
CA ILE A 269 15.92 26.83 5.04
C ILE A 269 15.83 28.33 4.70
N ARG A 270 14.92 28.72 3.79
CA ARG A 270 14.76 30.13 3.42
C ARG A 270 14.31 31.00 4.59
N LYS A 271 13.35 30.53 5.39
CA LYS A 271 12.89 31.24 6.60
C LYS A 271 14.03 31.47 7.59
N ILE A 272 14.88 30.47 7.81
CA ILE A 272 16.05 30.60 8.70
C ILE A 272 16.98 31.67 8.15
N VAL A 273 17.34 31.58 6.86
CA VAL A 273 18.35 32.43 6.25
C VAL A 273 17.90 33.89 6.07
N GLU A 274 16.61 34.13 5.80
CA GLU A 274 15.98 35.47 5.79
C GLU A 274 15.87 36.07 7.20
N GLY A 275 15.77 35.22 8.22
CA GLY A 275 15.73 35.64 9.61
C GLY A 275 16.99 36.44 9.99
N ARG A 276 16.84 37.44 10.86
CA ARG A 276 18.00 38.18 11.39
C ARG A 276 18.72 37.43 12.51
N ARG A 277 18.13 36.35 13.03
CA ARG A 277 18.52 35.70 14.29
C ARG A 277 19.50 34.54 14.15
N TRP A 278 19.61 33.92 12.98
CA TRP A 278 20.42 32.70 12.81
C TRP A 278 21.95 32.92 12.88
N LEU A 279 22.40 34.18 12.87
CA LEU A 279 23.79 34.59 13.08
C LEU A 279 23.95 35.47 14.34
N SER A 280 22.95 35.49 15.24
CA SER A 280 22.96 36.31 16.45
C SER A 280 23.86 35.70 17.53
N GLU A 281 24.53 36.55 18.30
CA GLU A 281 25.35 36.18 19.46
C GLU A 281 24.52 36.07 20.76
N SER A 282 23.22 36.37 20.72
CA SER A 282 22.34 36.42 21.92
C SER A 282 21.94 35.04 22.44
N ILE A 283 22.20 34.78 23.71
CA ILE A 283 22.04 33.49 24.43
C ILE A 283 20.60 32.93 24.38
N THR A 284 19.56 33.78 24.36
CA THR A 284 18.15 33.34 24.31
C THR A 284 17.72 32.78 22.95
N ASP A 285 18.42 33.12 21.88
CA ASP A 285 18.11 32.70 20.50
C ASP A 285 18.92 31.46 20.06
N GLN A 286 19.86 30.98 20.90
CA GLN A 286 20.78 29.89 20.57
C GLN A 286 20.11 28.52 20.43
N ASN A 287 18.90 28.31 20.97
CA ASN A 287 18.20 27.01 20.95
C ASN A 287 17.16 26.85 19.82
N GLU A 288 16.75 27.94 19.17
CA GLU A 288 15.73 27.90 18.11
C GLU A 288 16.31 27.40 16.78
N VAL A 289 17.53 27.80 16.42
CA VAL A 289 18.18 27.37 15.17
C VAL A 289 18.56 25.89 15.21
N PRO A 290 19.19 25.34 16.27
CA PRO A 290 19.48 23.92 16.35
C PRO A 290 18.24 23.04 16.25
N SER A 291 17.15 23.39 16.93
CA SER A 291 15.90 22.62 16.87
C SER A 291 15.24 22.67 15.47
N GLN A 292 15.29 23.82 14.79
CA GLN A 292 14.85 23.92 13.40
C GLN A 292 15.72 23.09 12.46
N VAL A 293 17.04 23.07 12.66
CA VAL A 293 17.95 22.24 11.86
C VAL A 293 17.75 20.74 12.16
N ASP A 294 17.53 20.35 13.41
CA ASP A 294 17.22 18.96 13.78
C ASP A 294 15.93 18.47 13.11
N ASN A 295 14.90 19.33 13.06
CA ASN A 295 13.69 19.05 12.31
C ASN A 295 13.99 18.82 10.82
N ILE A 296 14.76 19.71 10.18
CA ILE A 296 15.11 19.53 8.77
C ILE A 296 15.94 18.26 8.55
N ASN A 297 16.90 17.97 9.43
CA ASN A 297 17.70 16.74 9.37
C ASN A 297 16.79 15.50 9.44
N SER A 298 15.82 15.48 10.36
CA SER A 298 14.85 14.39 10.45
C SER A 298 14.05 14.21 9.15
N LEU A 299 13.64 15.31 8.50
CA LEU A 299 12.92 15.27 7.23
C LEU A 299 13.81 14.78 6.08
N THR A 300 15.08 15.18 6.03
CA THR A 300 16.03 14.65 5.02
C THR A 300 16.29 13.15 5.19
N LEU A 301 16.33 12.64 6.43
CA LEU A 301 16.43 11.20 6.70
C LEU A 301 15.15 10.46 6.26
N ARG A 302 13.98 11.05 6.54
CA ARG A 302 12.69 10.51 6.05
C ARG A 302 12.66 10.43 4.52
N LEU A 303 13.08 11.48 3.82
CA LEU A 303 13.17 11.49 2.36
C LEU A 303 14.09 10.38 1.83
N LYS A 304 15.18 10.08 2.53
CA LYS A 304 16.18 9.09 2.13
C LYS A 304 15.74 7.64 2.39
N TYR A 305 15.09 7.38 3.52
CA TYR A 305 14.89 6.01 4.02
C TYR A 305 13.43 5.54 4.06
N CYS A 306 12.46 6.44 3.95
CA CYS A 306 11.04 6.07 4.01
C CYS A 306 10.34 6.02 2.64
N PHE A 307 11.08 6.28 1.55
CA PHE A 307 10.56 6.25 0.18
C PHE A 307 11.39 5.30 -0.68
N THR A 308 10.73 4.63 -1.63
CA THR A 308 11.36 3.72 -2.60
C THR A 308 11.34 4.33 -4.00
N GLY A 309 12.24 3.87 -4.87
CA GLY A 309 12.30 4.33 -6.27
C GLY A 309 12.86 5.75 -6.46
N ILE A 310 13.63 6.27 -5.49
CA ILE A 310 14.28 7.58 -5.58
C ILE A 310 15.38 7.54 -6.64
N SER A 311 15.35 8.46 -7.60
CA SER A 311 16.36 8.53 -8.64
C SER A 311 17.70 9.09 -8.12
N PRO A 312 18.84 8.82 -8.79
CA PRO A 312 20.13 9.43 -8.41
C PRO A 312 20.09 10.97 -8.38
N VAL A 313 19.31 11.58 -9.28
CA VAL A 313 19.10 13.03 -9.35
C VAL A 313 18.33 13.53 -8.12
N GLU A 314 17.26 12.85 -7.75
CA GLU A 314 16.47 13.18 -6.56
C GLU A 314 17.27 13.00 -5.28
N MET A 315 18.12 11.98 -5.24
CA MET A 315 19.03 11.75 -4.11
C MET A 315 20.02 12.91 -3.95
N LYS A 316 20.55 13.46 -5.06
CA LYS A 316 21.40 14.67 -5.02
C LYS A 316 20.66 15.89 -4.48
N ILE A 317 19.38 16.07 -4.80
CA ILE A 317 18.56 17.15 -4.22
C ILE A 317 18.50 16.99 -2.70
N VAL A 318 18.22 15.79 -2.19
CA VAL A 318 18.17 15.52 -0.74
C VAL A 318 19.53 15.78 -0.08
N GLU A 319 20.63 15.34 -0.70
CA GLU A 319 21.99 15.59 -0.19
C GLU A 319 22.35 17.08 -0.20
N SER A 320 21.96 17.81 -1.24
CA SER A 320 22.15 19.26 -1.35
C SER A 320 21.39 20.03 -0.26
N LEU A 321 20.12 19.66 0.01
CA LEU A 321 19.34 20.24 1.10
C LEU A 321 19.97 19.96 2.47
N ARG A 322 20.44 18.72 2.70
CA ARG A 322 21.16 18.36 3.92
C ARG A 322 22.46 19.16 4.06
N LEU A 323 23.19 19.37 2.98
CA LEU A 323 24.42 20.16 2.99
C LEU A 323 24.13 21.63 3.34
N LYS A 324 23.03 22.23 2.82
CA LYS A 324 22.60 23.57 3.24
C LYS A 324 22.35 23.63 4.76
N CYS A 325 21.70 22.62 5.34
CA CYS A 325 21.44 22.55 6.79
C CYS A 325 22.71 22.44 7.64
N LEU A 326 23.64 21.56 7.24
CA LEU A 326 24.96 21.48 7.88
C LEU A 326 25.69 22.83 7.79
N GLY A 327 25.52 23.54 6.66
CA GLY A 327 26.08 24.86 6.47
C GLY A 327 25.48 25.92 7.42
N ILE A 328 24.16 25.90 7.63
CA ILE A 328 23.49 26.78 8.59
C ILE A 328 24.04 26.55 10.00
N MET A 329 24.17 25.29 10.44
CA MET A 329 24.76 24.96 11.76
C MET A 329 26.21 25.41 11.88
N LEU A 330 27.00 25.21 10.83
CA LEU A 330 28.41 25.63 10.86
C LEU A 330 28.52 27.16 10.97
N ALA A 331 27.72 27.89 10.22
CA ALA A 331 27.71 29.34 10.26
C ALA A 331 27.20 29.88 11.61
N SER A 332 26.15 29.29 12.19
CA SER A 332 25.67 29.67 13.51
C SER A 332 26.69 29.36 14.61
N LEU A 333 27.40 28.23 14.52
CA LEU A 333 28.46 27.86 15.46
C LEU A 333 29.63 28.86 15.40
N VAL A 334 30.16 29.14 14.20
CA VAL A 334 31.37 29.96 14.01
C VAL A 334 31.11 31.45 14.24
N LYS A 335 29.86 31.93 14.05
CA LYS A 335 29.50 33.34 14.28
C LYS A 335 28.87 33.60 15.64
N GLY A 336 28.17 32.63 16.22
CA GLY A 336 27.42 32.78 17.46
C GLY A 336 28.07 32.15 18.70
N SER A 337 29.25 31.52 18.57
CA SER A 337 29.95 30.91 19.70
C SER A 337 31.47 31.04 19.58
N ASP A 338 32.16 31.13 20.72
CA ASP A 338 33.64 31.13 20.81
C ASP A 338 34.25 29.71 20.67
N LEU A 339 33.45 28.72 20.30
CA LEU A 339 33.88 27.32 20.19
C LEU A 339 34.73 27.08 18.92
N SER A 340 35.70 26.18 19.03
CA SER A 340 36.52 25.78 17.88
C SER A 340 35.69 25.04 16.83
N GLY A 341 35.37 25.73 15.73
CA GLY A 341 34.64 25.18 14.58
C GLY A 341 35.46 24.28 13.66
N LEU A 342 36.72 23.92 14.01
CA LEU A 342 37.63 23.19 13.13
C LEU A 342 37.07 21.82 12.70
N LYS A 343 36.68 20.97 13.64
CA LYS A 343 36.13 19.63 13.35
C LYS A 343 34.84 19.70 12.51
N SER A 344 33.94 20.63 12.85
CA SER A 344 32.69 20.84 12.11
C SER A 344 32.94 21.35 10.70
N THR A 345 33.98 22.19 10.52
CA THR A 345 34.41 22.66 9.20
C THR A 345 35.00 21.52 8.37
N GLU A 346 35.87 20.70 8.94
CA GLU A 346 36.43 19.52 8.25
C GLU A 346 35.33 18.54 7.82
N TYR A 347 34.39 18.24 8.72
CA TYR A 347 33.24 17.38 8.41
C TYR A 347 32.41 17.95 7.26
N TYR A 348 32.07 19.24 7.32
CA TYR A 348 31.32 19.93 6.28
C TYR A 348 32.00 19.86 4.91
N LEU A 349 33.30 20.12 4.86
CA LEU A 349 34.09 20.08 3.62
C LEU A 349 34.19 18.68 3.06
N ASN A 350 34.41 17.67 3.90
CA ASN A 350 34.42 16.27 3.47
C ASN A 350 33.08 15.86 2.85
N GLU A 351 31.96 16.27 3.45
CA GLU A 351 30.64 15.98 2.93
C GLU A 351 30.35 16.72 1.62
N ALA A 352 30.71 18.00 1.52
CA ALA A 352 30.60 18.77 0.28
C ALA A 352 31.40 18.12 -0.87
N MET A 353 32.64 17.71 -0.60
CA MET A 353 33.50 17.04 -1.57
C MET A 353 32.98 15.65 -1.94
N ARG A 354 32.39 14.91 -1.00
CA ARG A 354 31.75 13.61 -1.26
C ARG A 354 30.59 13.77 -2.23
N ILE A 355 29.68 14.70 -1.98
CA ILE A 355 28.51 14.96 -2.84
C ILE A 355 28.95 15.42 -4.24
N ALA A 356 29.97 16.27 -4.32
CA ALA A 356 30.49 16.77 -5.61
C ALA A 356 31.26 15.71 -6.44
N ARG A 357 31.75 14.62 -5.83
CA ARG A 357 32.44 13.53 -6.53
C ARG A 357 31.48 12.54 -7.19
N VAL A 358 30.21 12.48 -6.76
CA VAL A 358 29.20 11.60 -7.35
C VAL A 358 28.92 12.10 -8.78
N GLU A 359 29.18 11.23 -9.77
CA GLU A 359 29.28 11.48 -11.22
C GLU A 359 28.55 12.72 -11.75
N LYS A 360 29.24 13.46 -12.63
CA LYS A 360 28.67 14.55 -13.44
C LYS A 360 27.69 13.97 -14.47
N ASP A 361 26.49 13.64 -14.02
CA ASP A 361 25.39 13.33 -14.92
C ASP A 361 25.00 14.62 -15.66
N GLU A 362 25.21 14.64 -16.98
CA GLU A 362 24.99 15.83 -17.84
C GLU A 362 23.52 16.27 -17.88
N SER A 363 22.60 15.44 -17.36
CA SER A 363 21.17 15.72 -17.24
C SER A 363 20.80 16.65 -16.07
N LEU A 364 21.72 16.90 -15.14
CA LEU A 364 21.49 17.79 -13.99
C LEU A 364 21.65 19.27 -14.39
N PRO A 365 20.85 20.17 -13.82
CA PRO A 365 21.04 21.60 -14.02
C PRO A 365 22.44 22.02 -13.58
N ARG A 366 23.20 22.65 -14.48
CA ARG A 366 24.51 23.23 -14.13
C ARG A 366 24.31 24.38 -13.13
N LYS A 367 25.14 24.43 -12.07
CA LYS A 367 25.23 25.51 -11.04
C LYS A 367 24.32 25.34 -9.82
N GLU A 368 24.23 24.15 -9.25
CA GLU A 368 23.61 23.93 -7.94
C GLU A 368 24.46 24.49 -6.79
N PHE A 369 23.88 24.56 -5.58
CA PHE A 369 24.55 25.07 -4.38
C PHE A 369 25.91 24.38 -4.12
N VAL A 370 25.99 23.07 -4.30
CA VAL A 370 27.21 22.28 -4.09
C VAL A 370 28.30 22.63 -5.11
N ASP A 371 27.95 22.82 -6.39
CA ASP A 371 28.92 23.17 -7.44
C ASP A 371 29.58 24.51 -7.16
N LEU A 372 28.77 25.51 -6.82
CA LEU A 372 29.25 26.87 -6.52
C LEU A 372 30.11 26.89 -5.26
N LEU A 373 29.69 26.14 -4.24
CA LEU A 373 30.47 26.02 -3.01
C LEU A 373 31.85 25.43 -3.31
N VAL A 374 31.93 24.34 -4.08
CA VAL A 374 33.20 23.69 -4.41
C VAL A 374 34.06 24.58 -5.33
N GLU A 375 33.45 25.36 -6.23
CA GLU A 375 34.16 26.32 -7.06
C GLU A 375 34.80 27.43 -6.22
N GLU A 376 34.04 28.08 -5.35
CA GLU A 376 34.53 29.13 -4.44
C GLU A 376 35.60 28.61 -3.47
N LEU A 377 35.46 27.37 -2.99
CA LEU A 377 36.44 26.75 -2.09
C LEU A 377 37.81 26.52 -2.75
N LYS A 378 37.89 26.36 -4.08
CA LYS A 378 39.19 26.21 -4.79
C LYS A 378 40.06 27.46 -4.70
N HIS A 379 39.44 28.62 -4.50
CA HIS A 379 40.14 29.90 -4.40
C HIS A 379 40.69 30.18 -2.99
N LEU A 380 40.38 29.34 -1.99
CA LEU A 380 40.92 29.49 -0.63
C LEU A 380 42.30 28.82 -0.50
N SER A 381 43.30 29.60 -0.06
CA SER A 381 44.63 29.07 0.27
C SER A 381 44.65 28.19 1.54
N SER A 382 43.73 28.44 2.48
CA SER A 382 43.52 27.56 3.65
C SER A 382 42.05 27.61 4.12
N PRO A 383 41.38 26.46 4.30
CA PRO A 383 39.95 26.41 4.63
C PRO A 383 39.71 26.56 6.14
N ARG A 384 40.13 27.68 6.72
CA ARG A 384 39.85 28.00 8.13
C ARG A 384 38.34 28.23 8.34
N PRO A 385 37.77 27.92 9.52
CA PRO A 385 36.33 28.03 9.79
C PRO A 385 35.72 29.39 9.38
N GLY A 386 36.36 30.49 9.77
CA GLY A 386 35.90 31.83 9.40
C GLY A 386 35.99 32.15 7.90
N ALA A 387 36.95 31.57 7.18
CA ALA A 387 37.08 31.75 5.73
C ALA A 387 35.98 30.98 4.97
N VAL A 388 35.72 29.73 5.39
CA VAL A 388 34.65 28.90 4.83
C VAL A 388 33.28 29.56 5.06
N VAL A 389 33.02 30.06 6.27
CA VAL A 389 31.74 30.71 6.61
C VAL A 389 31.51 32.01 5.84
N ARG A 390 32.58 32.76 5.50
CA ARG A 390 32.48 33.96 4.65
C ARG A 390 31.99 33.66 3.23
N ILE A 391 32.35 32.50 2.68
CA ILE A 391 31.85 32.03 1.38
C ILE A 391 30.42 31.48 1.53
N LEU A 392 30.18 30.73 2.60
CA LEU A 392 28.94 30.00 2.83
C LEU A 392 27.72 30.90 3.05
N ILE A 393 27.85 31.98 3.84
CA ILE A 393 26.72 32.88 4.16
C ILE A 393 26.11 33.52 2.91
N PRO A 394 26.89 34.14 2.00
CA PRO A 394 26.36 34.64 0.73
C PRO A 394 25.69 33.57 -0.12
N LEU A 395 26.26 32.37 -0.19
CA LEU A 395 25.71 31.25 -0.97
C LEU A 395 24.37 30.75 -0.40
N LEU A 396 24.24 30.66 0.94
CA LEU A 396 22.98 30.30 1.59
C LEU A 396 21.91 31.39 1.39
N ARG A 397 22.32 32.66 1.43
CA ARG A 397 21.42 33.82 1.19
C ARG A 397 21.01 33.96 -0.27
N MET A 398 21.76 33.37 -1.19
CA MET A 398 21.41 33.36 -2.60
C MET A 398 20.23 32.39 -2.81
N GLN A 399 19.02 32.92 -2.64
CA GLN A 399 17.77 32.17 -2.77
C GLN A 399 17.49 31.81 -4.23
N ARG A 400 18.16 30.79 -4.75
CA ARG A 400 17.85 30.27 -6.09
C ARG A 400 16.56 29.45 -6.07
N PRO A 401 15.79 29.44 -7.18
CA PRO A 401 14.62 28.58 -7.27
C PRO A 401 15.02 27.13 -7.09
N LEU A 402 14.15 26.36 -6.44
CA LEU A 402 14.39 24.94 -6.25
C LEU A 402 14.18 24.22 -7.59
N GLN A 403 15.24 23.62 -8.11
CA GLN A 403 15.17 22.87 -9.35
C GLN A 403 14.82 21.42 -9.02
N LEU A 404 13.51 21.14 -9.05
CA LEU A 404 13.01 19.77 -8.97
C LEU A 404 13.04 19.17 -10.36
N TRP A 405 13.72 18.04 -10.51
CA TRP A 405 13.79 17.33 -11.78
C TRP A 405 12.39 16.87 -12.19
N ILE A 406 12.01 17.25 -13.41
CA ILE A 406 10.82 16.72 -14.09
C ILE A 406 11.37 15.61 -14.98
N PRO A 407 11.00 14.33 -14.76
CA PRO A 407 11.28 13.30 -15.74
C PRO A 407 10.78 13.79 -17.09
N ASN A 408 11.63 13.75 -18.12
CA ASN A 408 11.21 14.04 -19.48
C ASN A 408 9.90 13.28 -19.76
N GLN A 409 8.97 14.00 -20.41
CA GLN A 409 7.67 13.49 -20.85
C GLN A 409 7.75 12.11 -21.50
#